data_AF-A0A7K3GKV5-F1
#
_entry.id   AF-A0A7K3GKV5-F1
#
_cell.length_a   1.000
_cell.length_b   1.000
_cell.length_c   1.000
_cell.angle_alpha   90.00
_cell.angle_beta   90.00
_cell.angle_gamma   90.00
#
_symmetry.space_group_name_H-M   'P 1'
#
loop_
_entity.id
_entity.type
_entity.pdbx_description
1 polymer ?
#
loop_
_entity_poly.entity_id
_entity_poly.type
_entity_poly.pdbx_seq_one_letter_code
_entity_poly.pdbx_strand_id
1 'polypeptide(L)'
;MRAVFGMRRPLDAETVEQRVAARRDRQRLLCRTPMPLMSFVIDERVLLRPLGGREDASLTADSRYVFVKTAQHFTDKTLTTAENQRKISAWLAKGAKGPLRLEGKFNENTGLHLTRYEFTHGQPTQWVKGVRVILKADPSAPSGYRVLTSFPQP
;
A
#
# COMPACT_ATOMS: atom_id res chain seq x y z
N MET A 1 0.37 8.15 16.35
CA MET A 1 1.42 7.10 16.48
C MET A 1 0.94 5.68 16.21
N ARG A 2 -0.27 5.29 16.66
CA ARG A 2 -0.85 3.95 16.40
C ARG A 2 -0.96 3.60 14.91
N ALA A 3 -1.25 4.60 14.06
CA ALA A 3 -1.36 4.48 12.61
C ALA A 3 -0.20 3.72 11.93
N VAL A 4 1.04 3.99 12.33
CA VAL A 4 2.25 3.35 11.77
C VAL A 4 2.28 1.85 12.04
N PHE A 5 1.83 1.43 13.24
CA PHE A 5 1.82 0.03 13.63
C PHE A 5 0.71 -0.75 12.92
N GLY A 6 -0.41 -0.09 12.58
CA GLY A 6 -1.49 -0.68 11.77
C GLY A 6 -1.09 -0.98 10.32
N MET A 7 -0.06 -0.30 9.77
CA MET A 7 0.44 -0.58 8.41
C MET A 7 1.43 -1.74 8.33
N ARG A 8 2.04 -2.20 9.43
CA ARG A 8 2.89 -3.40 9.41
C ARG A 8 2.03 -4.66 9.60
N ARG A 9 2.63 -5.87 9.44
CA ARG A 9 1.95 -7.15 9.72
C ARG A 9 1.04 -7.02 10.94
N PRO A 10 -0.19 -7.59 10.93
CA PRO A 10 -1.12 -7.42 12.03
C PRO A 10 -0.43 -7.78 13.34
N LEU A 11 -0.35 -6.79 14.24
CA LEU A 11 0.10 -6.93 15.62
C LEU A 11 -1.16 -6.96 16.47
N ASP A 12 -1.16 -7.76 17.52
CA ASP A 12 -2.20 -7.71 18.54
C ASP A 12 -2.22 -6.33 19.24
N ALA A 13 -3.35 -6.00 19.85
CA ALA A 13 -3.56 -4.69 20.45
C ALA A 13 -2.57 -4.40 21.59
N GLU A 14 -2.19 -5.42 22.36
CA GLU A 14 -1.24 -5.29 23.46
C GLU A 14 0.16 -4.92 22.93
N THR A 15 0.64 -5.60 21.89
CA THR A 15 1.91 -5.28 21.22
C THR A 15 1.90 -3.87 20.64
N VAL A 16 0.77 -3.41 20.09
CA VAL A 16 0.65 -2.02 19.59
C VAL A 16 0.78 -1.04 20.75
N GLU A 17 0.10 -1.24 21.88
CA GLU A 17 0.18 -0.35 23.03
C GLU A 17 1.59 -0.34 23.66
N GLN A 18 2.21 -1.51 23.83
CA GLN A 18 3.59 -1.61 24.33
C GLN A 18 4.56 -0.82 23.44
N ARG A 19 4.43 -0.93 22.11
CA ARG A 19 5.29 -0.19 21.17
C ARG A 19 5.00 1.31 21.15
N VAL A 20 3.74 1.71 21.32
CA VAL A 20 3.37 3.13 21.47
C VAL A 20 3.95 3.71 22.75
N ALA A 21 3.84 3.00 23.88
CA ALA A 21 4.43 3.41 25.16
C ALA A 21 5.95 3.55 25.04
N ALA A 22 6.63 2.52 24.53
CA ALA A 22 8.08 2.55 24.33
C ALA A 22 8.53 3.68 23.39
N ARG A 23 7.70 4.07 22.40
CA ARG A 23 8.00 5.20 21.52
C ARG A 23 7.75 6.55 22.20
N ARG A 24 6.77 6.67 23.09
CA ARG A 24 6.56 7.85 23.93
C ARG A 24 7.70 8.05 24.93
N ASP A 25 8.22 6.99 25.52
CA ASP A 25 9.35 7.09 26.45
C ASP A 25 10.63 7.57 25.74
N ARG A 26 10.90 7.07 24.53
CA ARG A 26 11.98 7.62 23.69
C ARG A 26 11.76 9.10 23.37
N GLN A 27 10.52 9.52 23.06
CA GLN A 27 10.21 10.93 22.82
C GLN A 27 10.48 11.81 24.06
N ARG A 28 10.08 11.34 25.25
CA ARG A 28 10.40 12.04 26.52
C ARG A 28 11.91 12.21 26.70
N LEU A 29 12.69 11.17 26.37
CA LEU A 29 14.14 11.25 26.45
C LEU A 29 14.73 12.24 25.43
N LEU A 30 14.18 12.31 24.21
CA LEU A 30 14.61 13.27 23.18
C LEU A 30 14.22 14.73 23.49
N CYS A 31 13.15 14.94 24.25
CA CYS A 31 12.64 16.27 24.60
C CYS A 31 13.03 16.75 26.01
N ARG A 32 13.87 16.01 26.75
CA ARG A 32 14.28 16.40 28.11
C ARG A 32 15.29 17.56 28.08
N THR A 33 15.35 18.32 29.17
CA THR A 33 16.35 19.38 29.37
C THR A 33 17.30 18.99 30.52
N PRO A 34 18.63 19.08 30.35
CA PRO A 34 19.34 19.44 29.11
C PRO A 34 19.17 18.37 28.03
N MET A 35 19.22 18.79 26.76
CA MET A 35 19.07 17.86 25.65
C MET A 35 20.18 16.79 25.71
N PRO A 36 19.84 15.50 25.54
CA PRO A 36 20.85 14.46 25.49
C PRO A 36 21.72 14.65 24.25
N LEU A 37 23.05 14.56 24.42
CA LEU A 37 23.96 14.48 23.28
C LEU A 37 23.75 13.13 22.59
N MET A 38 23.35 13.15 21.32
CA MET A 38 23.20 11.97 20.49
C MET A 38 23.94 12.17 19.17
N SER A 39 24.65 11.15 18.72
CA SER A 39 25.28 11.12 17.41
C SER A 39 24.75 9.92 16.63
N PHE A 40 24.40 10.13 15.36
CA PHE A 40 23.90 9.11 14.46
C PHE A 40 24.69 9.19 13.16
N VAL A 41 25.05 8.05 12.59
CA VAL A 41 25.58 7.95 11.23
C VAL A 41 24.43 7.51 10.34
N ILE A 42 24.00 8.38 9.43
CA ILE A 42 22.92 8.12 8.46
C ILE A 42 23.48 8.37 7.06
N ASP A 43 23.22 7.44 6.14
CA ASP A 43 23.54 7.64 4.72
C ASP A 43 22.67 8.78 4.15
N GLU A 44 23.30 9.74 3.48
CA GLU A 44 22.62 10.91 2.88
C GLU A 44 21.42 10.54 2.01
N ARG A 45 21.49 9.40 1.28
CA ARG A 45 20.41 8.93 0.40
C ARG A 45 19.14 8.60 1.15
N VAL A 46 19.21 8.31 2.46
CA VAL A 46 18.04 8.07 3.32
C VAL A 46 17.27 9.36 3.56
N LEU A 47 17.97 10.48 3.77
CA LEU A 47 17.36 11.79 4.01
C LEU A 47 16.76 12.38 2.73
N LEU A 48 17.38 12.09 1.58
CA LEU A 48 16.91 12.53 0.27
C LEU A 48 15.78 11.66 -0.29
N ARG A 49 15.30 10.65 0.44
CA ARG A 49 14.26 9.76 -0.04
C ARG A 49 12.88 10.35 0.29
N PRO A 50 12.12 10.84 -0.72
CA PRO A 50 10.73 11.20 -0.48
C PRO A 50 9.96 9.97 0.03
N LEU A 51 9.13 10.19 1.05
CA LEU A 51 8.10 9.23 1.44
C LEU A 51 7.21 9.00 0.20
N GLY A 52 7.08 7.76 -0.25
CA GLY A 52 6.38 7.42 -1.51
C GLY A 52 7.30 6.96 -2.64
N GLY A 53 8.63 7.02 -2.49
CA GLY A 53 9.56 6.66 -3.54
C GLY A 53 9.84 7.81 -4.51
N ARG A 54 10.92 7.64 -5.30
CA ARG A 54 11.57 8.72 -6.06
C ARG A 54 10.74 9.24 -7.25
N GLU A 55 9.68 8.52 -7.61
CA GLU A 55 8.96 8.73 -8.88
C GLU A 55 7.76 9.68 -8.78
N ASP A 56 7.16 9.86 -7.60
CA ASP A 56 5.94 10.68 -7.51
C ASP A 56 5.67 11.28 -6.11
N ALA A 57 5.90 12.59 -5.98
CA ALA A 57 5.60 13.37 -4.78
C ALA A 57 4.10 13.61 -4.55
N SER A 58 3.24 13.26 -5.52
CA SER A 58 1.78 13.36 -5.42
C SER A 58 1.12 12.13 -4.79
N LEU A 59 1.89 11.11 -4.41
CA LEU A 59 1.38 9.96 -3.68
C LEU A 59 0.91 10.38 -2.28
N THR A 60 -0.40 10.63 -2.17
CA THR A 60 -1.07 11.08 -0.96
C THR A 60 -1.65 9.93 -0.14
N ALA A 61 -1.50 8.68 -0.58
CA ALA A 61 -2.00 7.52 0.15
C ALA A 61 -1.22 6.25 -0.15
N ASP A 62 -1.27 5.31 0.79
CA ASP A 62 -0.68 3.98 0.69
C ASP A 62 -1.76 2.92 0.96
N SER A 63 -1.72 1.83 0.20
CA SER A 63 -2.70 0.74 0.27
C SER A 63 -2.01 -0.61 0.19
N ARG A 64 -2.44 -1.57 1.02
CA ARG A 64 -1.83 -2.90 1.06
C ARG A 64 -2.84 -4.00 1.30
N TYR A 65 -2.57 -5.15 0.69
CA TYR A 65 -3.19 -6.40 1.13
C TYR A 65 -2.67 -6.78 2.52
N VAL A 66 -3.53 -7.43 3.31
CA VAL A 66 -3.14 -7.91 4.64
C VAL A 66 -2.28 -9.18 4.52
N PHE A 67 -2.60 -10.05 3.56
CA PHE A 67 -1.89 -11.29 3.31
C PHE A 67 -1.66 -11.52 1.80
N VAL A 68 -0.65 -12.33 1.48
CA VAL A 68 -0.34 -12.71 0.08
C VAL A 68 -1.50 -13.50 -0.54
N LYS A 69 -2.10 -14.42 0.22
CA LYS A 69 -3.25 -15.21 -0.25
C LYS A 69 -4.44 -14.34 -0.65
N THR A 70 -4.71 -13.26 0.08
CA THR A 70 -5.77 -12.29 -0.29
C THR A 70 -5.40 -11.49 -1.53
N ALA A 71 -4.13 -11.12 -1.71
CA ALA A 71 -3.66 -10.42 -2.91
C ALA A 71 -3.93 -11.25 -4.18
N GLN A 72 -3.56 -12.54 -4.18
CA GLN A 72 -3.84 -13.45 -5.29
C GLN A 72 -5.34 -13.58 -5.52
N HIS A 73 -6.08 -13.93 -4.47
CA HIS A 73 -7.52 -14.15 -4.53
C HIS A 73 -8.32 -12.98 -5.14
N PHE A 74 -8.07 -11.76 -4.68
CA PHE A 74 -8.81 -10.59 -5.19
C PHE A 74 -8.32 -10.13 -6.56
N THR A 75 -7.04 -10.36 -6.88
CA THR A 75 -6.53 -10.11 -8.24
C THR A 75 -7.24 -11.03 -9.23
N ASP A 76 -7.29 -12.34 -8.95
CA ASP A 76 -7.92 -13.33 -9.82
C ASP A 76 -9.43 -13.07 -9.98
N LYS A 77 -10.13 -12.78 -8.89
CA LYS A 77 -11.56 -12.41 -8.96
C LYS A 77 -11.78 -11.12 -9.77
N THR A 78 -10.88 -10.14 -9.67
CA THR A 78 -10.98 -8.89 -10.44
C THR A 78 -10.77 -9.16 -11.93
N LEU A 79 -9.83 -10.05 -12.28
CA LEU A 79 -9.58 -10.41 -13.67
C LEU A 79 -10.75 -11.20 -14.29
N THR A 80 -11.35 -12.13 -13.55
CA THR A 80 -12.34 -13.08 -14.08
C THR A 80 -13.76 -12.53 -14.23
N THR A 81 -14.05 -11.29 -13.82
CA THR A 81 -15.38 -10.70 -14.04
C THR A 81 -15.68 -10.58 -15.54
N ALA A 82 -16.93 -10.83 -15.94
CA ALA A 82 -17.33 -10.75 -17.35
C ALA A 82 -17.03 -9.37 -17.96
N GLU A 83 -17.19 -8.30 -17.19
CA GLU A 83 -16.86 -6.93 -17.61
C GLU A 83 -15.36 -6.76 -17.84
N ASN A 84 -14.51 -7.17 -16.90
CA ASN A 84 -13.07 -7.00 -17.04
C ASN A 84 -12.49 -7.93 -18.09
N GLN A 85 -13.02 -9.14 -18.27
CA GLN A 85 -12.66 -10.01 -19.39
C GLN A 85 -12.95 -9.34 -20.75
N ARG A 86 -14.11 -8.68 -20.91
CA ARG A 86 -14.41 -7.90 -22.13
C ARG A 86 -13.43 -6.75 -22.33
N LYS A 87 -13.06 -6.02 -21.25
CA LYS A 87 -12.06 -4.94 -21.32
C LYS A 87 -10.68 -5.47 -21.72
N ILE A 88 -10.25 -6.59 -21.16
CA ILE A 88 -8.98 -7.25 -21.48
C ILE A 88 -8.95 -7.65 -22.96
N SER A 89 -9.97 -8.37 -23.43
CA SER A 89 -10.04 -8.81 -24.83
C SER A 89 -10.04 -7.62 -25.79
N ALA A 90 -10.81 -6.58 -25.50
CA ALA A 90 -10.84 -5.36 -26.33
C ALA A 90 -9.50 -4.61 -26.33
N TRP A 91 -8.81 -4.55 -25.19
CA TRP A 91 -7.50 -3.91 -25.07
C TRP A 91 -6.42 -4.69 -25.83
N LEU A 92 -6.41 -6.02 -25.70
CA LEU A 92 -5.51 -6.90 -26.47
C LEU A 92 -5.75 -6.78 -27.98
N ALA A 93 -7.02 -6.81 -28.41
CA ALA A 93 -7.39 -6.65 -29.83
C ALA A 93 -6.95 -5.30 -30.43
N LYS A 94 -6.85 -4.25 -29.60
CA LYS A 94 -6.35 -2.92 -29.99
C LYS A 94 -4.81 -2.80 -29.93
N GLY A 95 -4.10 -3.92 -29.79
CA GLY A 95 -2.65 -3.97 -29.71
C GLY A 95 -2.06 -3.61 -28.35
N ALA A 96 -2.87 -3.63 -27.28
CA ALA A 96 -2.44 -3.50 -25.90
C ALA A 96 -1.51 -2.29 -25.61
N LYS A 97 -1.83 -1.14 -26.21
CA LYS A 97 -1.04 0.10 -26.05
C LYS A 97 -1.17 0.63 -24.62
N GLY A 98 -0.05 0.69 -23.90
CA GLY A 98 0.02 1.17 -22.52
C GLY A 98 -0.65 0.23 -21.50
N PRO A 99 -0.58 0.55 -20.20
CA PRO A 99 -1.14 -0.29 -19.16
C PRO A 99 -2.67 -0.24 -19.12
N LEU A 100 -3.33 -1.39 -18.92
CA LEU A 100 -4.77 -1.47 -18.69
C LEU A 100 -5.06 -1.43 -17.18
N ARG A 101 -5.95 -0.54 -16.76
CA ARG A 101 -6.42 -0.43 -15.38
C ARG A 101 -7.78 -1.10 -15.25
N LEU A 102 -7.88 -2.05 -14.34
CA LEU A 102 -9.09 -2.79 -14.03
C LEU A 102 -9.46 -2.57 -12.57
N GLU A 103 -10.75 -2.57 -12.29
CA GLU A 103 -11.28 -2.37 -10.95
C GLU A 103 -12.17 -3.54 -10.56
N GLY A 104 -12.06 -3.95 -9.30
CA GLY A 104 -12.94 -4.91 -8.65
C GLY A 104 -13.51 -4.29 -7.38
N LYS A 105 -14.79 -4.57 -7.09
CA LYS A 105 -15.45 -4.21 -5.84
C LYS A 105 -15.94 -5.48 -5.16
N PHE A 106 -15.70 -5.58 -3.87
CA PHE A 106 -16.00 -6.77 -3.08
C PHE A 106 -16.87 -6.40 -1.88
N ASN A 107 -17.58 -7.39 -1.34
CA ASN A 107 -18.38 -7.20 -0.12
C ASN A 107 -17.54 -7.39 1.15
N GLU A 108 -16.40 -8.06 1.01
CA GLU A 108 -15.41 -8.35 2.04
C GLU A 108 -14.24 -7.36 2.02
N ASN A 109 -13.52 -7.27 3.13
CA ASN A 109 -12.37 -6.37 3.25
C ASN A 109 -11.19 -6.89 2.44
N THR A 110 -10.74 -6.10 1.47
CA THR A 110 -9.65 -6.46 0.55
C THR A 110 -8.29 -6.09 1.12
N GLY A 111 -8.22 -4.99 1.86
CA GLY A 111 -6.99 -4.56 2.51
C GLY A 111 -7.14 -3.27 3.29
N LEU A 112 -5.98 -2.68 3.58
CA LEU A 112 -5.88 -1.47 4.38
C LEU A 112 -5.45 -0.29 3.50
N HIS A 113 -5.99 0.88 3.81
CA HIS A 113 -5.68 2.14 3.16
C HIS A 113 -5.31 3.18 4.21
N LEU A 114 -4.34 4.02 3.91
CA LEU A 114 -3.94 5.15 4.74
C LEU A 114 -3.53 6.33 3.86
N THR A 115 -4.19 7.45 4.06
CA THR A 115 -3.81 8.72 3.44
C THR A 115 -2.70 9.42 4.25
N ARG A 116 -1.98 10.32 3.59
CA ARG A 116 -0.98 11.18 4.21
C ARG A 116 -1.60 12.07 5.28
N TYR A 117 -2.81 12.57 5.05
CA TYR A 117 -3.55 13.34 6.05
C TYR A 117 -3.84 12.52 7.30
N GLU A 118 -4.36 11.30 7.15
CA GLU A 118 -4.62 10.41 8.28
C GLU A 118 -3.34 10.08 9.05
N PHE A 119 -2.26 9.82 8.34
CA PHE A 119 -0.96 9.58 8.93
C PHE A 119 -0.48 10.77 9.79
N THR A 120 -0.51 11.99 9.24
CA THR A 120 -0.02 13.19 9.94
C THR A 120 -0.90 13.54 11.14
N HIS A 121 -2.19 13.20 11.11
CA HIS A 121 -3.14 13.43 12.20
C HIS A 121 -3.30 12.21 13.13
N GLY A 122 -2.51 11.15 12.92
CA GLY A 122 -2.50 9.96 13.77
C GLY A 122 -3.75 9.08 13.70
N GLN A 123 -4.57 9.24 12.65
CA GLN A 123 -5.76 8.44 12.39
C GLN A 123 -5.38 7.00 12.00
N PRO A 124 -6.19 5.98 12.37
CA PRO A 124 -5.90 4.59 12.05
C PRO A 124 -6.06 4.30 10.55
N THR A 125 -5.47 3.21 10.08
CA THR A 125 -5.71 2.67 8.74
C THR A 125 -7.17 2.27 8.58
N GLN A 126 -7.75 2.55 7.42
CA GLN A 126 -9.12 2.16 7.10
C GLN A 126 -9.15 0.85 6.31
N TRP A 127 -10.19 0.05 6.52
CA TRP A 127 -10.47 -1.09 5.67
C TRP A 127 -11.10 -0.63 4.37
N VAL A 128 -10.64 -1.20 3.26
CA VAL A 128 -11.20 -0.94 1.93
C VAL A 128 -11.67 -2.23 1.30
N LYS A 129 -12.56 -2.10 0.31
CA LYS A 129 -13.18 -3.24 -0.38
C LYS A 129 -13.00 -3.20 -1.90
N GLY A 130 -12.39 -2.15 -2.43
CA GLY A 130 -11.98 -2.08 -3.82
C GLY A 130 -10.63 -2.74 -4.04
N VAL A 131 -10.38 -3.16 -5.27
CA VAL A 131 -9.07 -3.54 -5.78
C VAL A 131 -8.86 -2.92 -7.16
N ARG A 132 -7.64 -2.43 -7.40
CA ARG A 132 -7.17 -2.04 -8.72
C ARG A 132 -6.09 -3.00 -9.18
N VAL A 133 -6.26 -3.54 -10.38
CA VAL A 133 -5.26 -4.37 -11.07
C VAL A 133 -4.77 -3.62 -12.28
N ILE A 134 -3.46 -3.51 -12.44
CA ILE A 134 -2.84 -2.91 -13.62
C ILE A 134 -2.16 -4.01 -14.42
N LEU A 135 -2.57 -4.16 -15.68
CA LEU A 135 -1.98 -5.12 -16.61
C LEU A 135 -0.99 -4.42 -17.54
N LYS A 136 0.05 -5.15 -17.94
CA LYS A 136 0.99 -4.76 -18.99
C LYS A 136 1.01 -5.84 -20.06
N ALA A 137 1.03 -5.43 -21.33
CA ALA A 137 1.15 -6.33 -22.45
C ALA A 137 2.42 -7.16 -22.32
N ASP A 138 2.30 -8.46 -22.53
CA ASP A 138 3.42 -9.39 -22.49
C ASP A 138 3.15 -10.51 -23.51
N PRO A 139 3.65 -10.37 -24.75
CA PRO A 139 3.47 -11.38 -25.80
C PRO A 139 4.08 -12.73 -25.45
N SER A 140 5.00 -12.80 -24.48
CA SER A 140 5.59 -14.06 -24.03
C SER A 140 4.71 -14.82 -23.02
N ALA A 141 3.74 -14.14 -22.41
CA ALA A 141 2.80 -14.75 -21.48
C ALA A 141 1.66 -15.45 -22.25
N PRO A 142 1.20 -16.65 -21.82
CA PRO A 142 0.07 -17.33 -22.46
C PRO A 142 -1.22 -16.51 -22.53
N SER A 143 -1.43 -15.61 -21.56
CA SER A 143 -2.54 -14.67 -21.48
C SER A 143 -2.39 -13.45 -22.40
N GLY A 144 -1.23 -13.23 -23.02
CA GLY A 144 -0.87 -12.01 -23.75
C GLY A 144 -0.59 -10.79 -22.85
N TYR A 145 -0.63 -10.97 -21.53
CA TYR A 145 -0.37 -9.93 -20.54
C TYR A 145 0.17 -10.51 -19.24
N ARG A 146 0.77 -9.64 -18.43
CA ARG A 146 1.10 -9.92 -17.02
C ARG A 146 0.50 -8.86 -16.09
N VAL A 147 0.27 -9.24 -14.84
CA VAL A 147 -0.08 -8.28 -13.79
C VAL A 147 1.16 -7.45 -13.46
N LEU A 148 1.10 -6.14 -13.72
CA LEU A 148 2.16 -5.20 -13.38
C LEU A 148 2.14 -4.88 -11.89
N THR A 149 0.95 -4.57 -11.36
CA THR A 149 0.72 -4.34 -9.93
C THR A 149 -0.75 -4.53 -9.61
N SER A 150 -1.05 -4.85 -8.35
CA SER A 150 -2.39 -4.99 -7.82
C SER A 150 -2.40 -4.44 -6.41
N PHE A 151 -3.40 -3.64 -6.05
CA PHE A 151 -3.51 -3.04 -4.72
C PHE A 151 -4.97 -2.75 -4.35
N PRO A 152 -5.32 -2.78 -3.05
CA PRO A 152 -6.62 -2.34 -2.58
C PRO A 152 -6.85 -0.85 -2.83
N GLN A 153 -8.10 -0.45 -3.01
CA GLN A 153 -8.51 0.95 -3.16
C GLN A 153 -9.79 1.23 -2.37
N PRO A 154 -9.97 2.44 -1.82
CA PRO A 154 -11.20 2.87 -1.16
C PRO A 154 -12.41 2.81 -2.11
#